data_AF-A0AA38JGC9-F1
#
_entry.id   AF-A0AA38JGC9-F1
#
_cell.length_a   1.000
_cell.length_b   1.000
_cell.length_c   1.000
_cell.angle_alpha   90.00
_cell.angle_beta   90.00
_cell.angle_gamma   90.00
#
_symmetry.space_group_name_H-M   'P 1'
#
loop_
_entity.id
_entity.type
_entity.pdbx_description
1 polymer ?
#
loop_
_entity_poly.entity_id
_entity_poly.type
_entity_poly.pdbx_seq_one_letter_code
_entity_poly.pdbx_strand_id
1 'polypeptide(L)'
;SLTAAHCARTLIAASASGNILLRCCVKLLMPALIEYIAKMVPLVNDGSISESHATAINEVWKAFAMFFGSLTEAARTRLLGVLLPTISLLLANSQHSPSPVVAQSIKQLLSYATISPTAFKEAASKLDAPTREHLETSIRRAVGGGPQTAAVQNTVKPQISLRSF
;
A
#
# COMPACT_ATOMS: atom_id res chain seq x y z
N SER A 1 3.96 -12.63 -9.09
CA SER A 1 5.39 -12.73 -9.42
C SER A 1 6.08 -11.43 -9.02
N LEU A 2 7.16 -11.50 -8.23
CA LEU A 2 7.90 -10.32 -7.78
C LEU A 2 8.53 -9.56 -8.95
N THR A 3 9.08 -10.28 -9.93
CA THR A 3 9.65 -9.67 -11.15
C THR A 3 8.60 -8.84 -11.90
N ALA A 4 7.38 -9.36 -12.04
CA ALA A 4 6.29 -8.63 -12.69
C ALA A 4 5.95 -7.33 -11.95
N ALA A 5 5.99 -7.32 -10.62
CA ALA A 5 5.77 -6.12 -9.82
C ALA A 5 6.88 -5.07 -10.02
N HIS A 6 8.14 -5.51 -10.10
CA HIS A 6 9.26 -4.60 -10.43
C HIS A 6 9.14 -4.04 -11.85
N CYS A 7 8.83 -4.88 -12.85
CA CYS A 7 8.61 -4.43 -14.23
C CYS A 7 7.47 -3.41 -14.31
N ALA A 8 6.35 -3.69 -13.64
CA ALA A 8 5.21 -2.79 -13.54
C ALA A 8 5.62 -1.43 -12.96
N ARG A 9 6.37 -1.44 -11.86
CA ARG A 9 6.89 -0.23 -11.21
C ARG A 9 7.76 0.59 -12.17
N THR A 10 8.68 -0.05 -12.89
CA THR A 10 9.55 0.61 -13.86
C THR A 10 8.76 1.19 -15.03
N LEU A 11 7.79 0.46 -15.58
CA LEU A 11 6.94 0.95 -16.67
C LEU A 11 6.13 2.19 -16.25
N ILE A 12 5.59 2.16 -15.03
CA ILE A 12 4.86 3.31 -14.47
C ILE A 12 5.78 4.51 -14.32
N ALA A 13 6.97 4.33 -13.73
CA ALA A 13 7.96 5.40 -13.61
C ALA A 13 8.37 5.97 -14.97
N ALA A 14 8.65 5.11 -15.95
CA ALA A 14 9.03 5.52 -17.29
C ALA A 14 7.91 6.26 -18.03
N SER A 15 6.64 5.94 -17.78
CA SER A 15 5.49 6.63 -18.39
C SER A 15 5.38 8.12 -18.02
N ALA A 16 5.98 8.51 -16.88
CA ALA A 16 6.00 9.91 -16.43
C ALA A 16 6.81 10.81 -17.38
N SER A 17 7.76 10.25 -18.14
CA SER A 17 8.59 10.97 -19.12
C SER A 17 7.82 11.54 -20.32
N GLY A 18 6.53 11.21 -20.48
CA GLY A 18 5.68 11.74 -21.55
C GLY A 18 5.44 10.79 -22.72
N ASN A 19 6.05 9.59 -22.73
CA ASN A 19 5.79 8.60 -23.77
C ASN A 19 4.33 8.10 -23.75
N ILE A 20 3.60 8.32 -24.84
CA ILE A 20 2.16 8.01 -24.91
C ILE A 20 1.85 6.52 -24.89
N LEU A 21 2.70 5.69 -25.52
CA LEU A 21 2.53 4.24 -25.52
C LEU A 21 2.69 3.67 -24.12
N LEU A 22 3.71 4.12 -23.37
CA LEU A 22 3.90 3.72 -21.98
C LEU A 22 2.73 4.15 -21.09
N ARG A 23 2.17 5.35 -21.30
CA ARG A 23 0.95 5.78 -20.59
C ARG A 23 -0.25 4.89 -20.90
N CYS A 24 -0.42 4.45 -22.15
CA CYS A 24 -1.45 3.49 -22.52
C CYS A 24 -1.22 2.13 -21.85
N CYS A 25 0.02 1.64 -21.80
CA CYS A 25 0.36 0.40 -21.08
C CYS A 25 0.00 0.51 -19.59
N VAL A 26 0.29 1.64 -18.94
CA VAL A 26 -0.08 1.86 -17.54
C VAL A 26 -1.59 1.76 -17.32
N LYS A 27 -2.40 2.32 -18.22
CA LYS A 27 -3.87 2.21 -18.13
C LYS A 27 -4.36 0.75 -18.14
N LEU A 28 -3.73 -0.11 -18.94
CA LEU A 28 -4.05 -1.54 -19.00
C LEU A 28 -3.51 -2.32 -17.80
N LEU A 29 -2.42 -1.84 -17.20
CA LEU A 29 -1.77 -2.47 -16.07
C LEU A 29 -2.46 -2.20 -14.74
N MET A 30 -3.04 -1.00 -14.57
CA MET A 30 -3.68 -0.57 -13.32
C MET A 30 -4.73 -1.58 -12.80
N PRO A 31 -5.71 -2.04 -13.62
CA PRO A 31 -6.69 -3.03 -13.17
C PRO A 31 -6.04 -4.35 -12.71
N ALA A 32 -5.03 -4.84 -13.43
CA ALA A 32 -4.35 -6.09 -13.08
C ALA A 32 -3.58 -5.99 -11.75
N LEU A 33 -3.01 -4.82 -11.44
CA LEU A 33 -2.34 -4.58 -10.16
C LEU A 33 -3.32 -4.49 -8.98
N ILE A 34 -4.49 -3.87 -9.20
CA ILE A 34 -5.57 -3.81 -8.21
C ILE A 34 -6.13 -5.22 -7.96
N GLU A 35 -6.40 -5.96 -9.03
CA GLU A 35 -6.87 -7.35 -8.96
C GLU A 35 -5.86 -8.25 -8.25
N TYR A 36 -4.56 -8.07 -8.52
CA TYR A 36 -3.50 -8.78 -7.81
C TYR A 36 -3.60 -8.55 -6.30
N ILE A 37 -3.72 -7.30 -5.84
CA ILE A 37 -3.86 -7.00 -4.41
C ILE A 37 -5.14 -7.64 -3.85
N ALA A 38 -6.27 -7.50 -4.53
CA ALA A 38 -7.54 -8.07 -4.09
C ALA A 38 -7.45 -9.61 -3.93
N LYS A 39 -6.78 -10.30 -4.86
CA LYS A 39 -6.55 -11.75 -4.79
C LYS A 39 -5.66 -12.18 -3.62
N MET A 40 -4.83 -11.28 -3.09
CA MET A 40 -3.97 -11.58 -1.93
C MET A 40 -4.69 -11.37 -0.60
N VAL A 41 -5.85 -10.69 -0.56
CA VAL A 41 -6.57 -10.36 0.69
C VAL A 41 -6.82 -11.59 1.57
N PRO A 42 -7.31 -12.75 1.07
CA PRO A 42 -7.51 -13.93 1.91
C PRO A 42 -6.20 -14.39 2.58
N LEU A 43 -5.09 -14.41 1.84
CA LEU A 43 -3.77 -14.81 2.37
C LEU A 43 -3.24 -13.84 3.43
N VAL A 44 -3.55 -12.55 3.28
CA VAL A 44 -3.21 -11.53 4.29
C VAL A 44 -4.04 -11.74 5.55
N ASN A 45 -5.34 -12.00 5.39
CA ASN A 45 -6.27 -12.20 6.50
C ASN A 45 -5.96 -13.47 7.30
N ASP A 46 -5.58 -14.54 6.62
CA ASP A 46 -5.22 -15.82 7.24
C ASP A 46 -3.78 -15.84 7.79
N GLY A 47 -3.01 -14.77 7.56
CA GLY A 47 -1.59 -14.70 7.95
C GLY A 47 -0.68 -15.65 7.18
N SER A 48 -1.16 -16.24 6.08
CA SER A 48 -0.45 -17.23 5.25
C SER A 48 0.31 -16.62 4.08
N ILE A 49 0.31 -15.29 3.95
CA ILE A 49 1.01 -14.59 2.88
C ILE A 49 2.53 -14.82 2.95
N SER A 50 3.11 -15.22 1.83
CA SER A 50 4.57 -15.38 1.71
C SER A 50 5.29 -14.03 1.66
N GLU A 51 6.56 -14.04 2.05
CA GLU A 51 7.43 -12.84 1.97
C GLU A 51 7.54 -12.31 0.53
N SER A 52 7.56 -13.18 -0.47
CA SER A 52 7.62 -12.79 -1.88
C SER A 52 6.36 -12.05 -2.33
N HIS A 53 5.18 -12.46 -1.84
CA HIS A 53 3.93 -11.74 -2.10
C HIS A 53 3.84 -10.43 -1.33
N ALA A 54 4.25 -10.41 -0.06
CA ALA A 54 4.31 -9.17 0.71
C ALA A 54 5.24 -8.13 0.05
N THR A 55 6.40 -8.57 -0.43
CA THR A 55 7.36 -7.72 -1.16
C THR A 55 6.77 -7.26 -2.50
N ALA A 56 6.10 -8.13 -3.23
CA ALA A 56 5.44 -7.75 -4.48
C ALA A 56 4.34 -6.70 -4.25
N ILE A 57 3.52 -6.83 -3.22
CA ILE A 57 2.50 -5.82 -2.86
C ILE A 57 3.15 -4.47 -2.54
N ASN A 58 4.27 -4.45 -1.80
CA ASN A 58 5.02 -3.23 -1.53
C ASN A 58 5.49 -2.54 -2.81
N GLU A 59 5.97 -3.30 -3.80
CA GLU A 59 6.39 -2.77 -5.09
C GLU A 59 5.21 -2.21 -5.90
N VAL A 60 4.03 -2.83 -5.79
CA VAL A 60 2.79 -2.29 -6.37
C VAL A 60 2.40 -0.97 -5.69
N TRP A 61 2.49 -0.87 -4.37
CA TRP A 61 2.21 0.39 -3.67
C TRP A 61 3.15 1.51 -4.08
N LYS A 62 4.45 1.23 -4.20
CA LYS A 62 5.41 2.21 -4.73
C LYS A 62 5.09 2.63 -6.16
N ALA A 63 4.64 1.69 -7.00
CA ALA A 63 4.23 1.98 -8.37
C ALA A 63 3.04 2.95 -8.38
N PHE A 64 2.00 2.67 -7.59
CA PHE A 64 0.85 3.57 -7.46
C PHE A 64 1.23 4.93 -6.88
N ALA A 65 2.15 4.99 -5.92
CA ALA A 65 2.66 6.24 -5.36
C ALA A 65 3.32 7.12 -6.43
N MET A 66 4.16 6.53 -7.28
CA MET A 66 4.79 7.25 -8.38
C MET A 66 3.77 7.71 -9.41
N PHE A 67 2.82 6.85 -9.78
CA PHE A 67 1.75 7.21 -10.70
C PHE A 67 0.95 8.39 -10.15
N PHE A 68 0.50 8.31 -8.90
CA PHE A 68 -0.22 9.36 -8.20
C PHE A 68 0.53 10.70 -8.18
N GLY A 69 1.84 10.66 -7.93
CA GLY A 69 2.70 11.85 -7.94
C GLY A 69 2.71 12.56 -9.30
N SER A 70 2.67 11.80 -10.40
CA SER A 70 2.67 12.32 -11.78
C SER A 70 1.33 12.87 -12.28
N LEU A 71 0.24 12.63 -11.55
CA LEU A 71 -1.11 13.04 -11.95
C LEU A 71 -1.43 14.48 -11.54
N THR A 72 -2.33 15.12 -12.31
CA THR A 72 -3.00 16.36 -11.90
C THR A 72 -3.97 16.10 -10.74
N GLU A 73 -4.35 17.14 -10.01
CA GLU A 73 -5.21 17.01 -8.83
C GLU A 73 -6.56 16.33 -9.14
N ALA A 74 -7.24 16.72 -10.23
CA ALA A 74 -8.49 16.10 -10.64
C ALA A 74 -8.33 14.59 -10.96
N ALA A 75 -7.19 14.19 -11.50
CA ALA A 75 -6.89 12.78 -11.76
C ALA A 75 -6.49 12.02 -10.49
N ARG A 76 -5.84 12.69 -9.52
CA ARG A 76 -5.53 12.14 -8.20
C ARG A 76 -6.79 11.73 -7.44
N THR A 77 -7.81 12.59 -7.40
CA THR A 77 -9.09 12.24 -6.76
C THR A 77 -9.71 10.98 -7.37
N ARG A 78 -9.73 10.88 -8.71
CA ARG A 78 -10.27 9.69 -9.40
C ARG A 78 -9.48 8.43 -9.10
N LEU A 79 -8.15 8.52 -9.07
CA LEU A 79 -7.30 7.38 -8.70
C LEU A 79 -7.55 6.94 -7.26
N LEU A 80 -7.67 7.88 -6.32
CA LEU A 80 -7.98 7.56 -4.92
C LEU A 80 -9.35 6.94 -4.74
N GLY A 81 -10.32 7.28 -5.58
CA GLY A 81 -11.62 6.58 -5.62
C GLY A 81 -11.51 5.06 -5.85
N VAL A 82 -10.40 4.60 -6.43
CA VAL A 82 -10.11 3.17 -6.65
C VAL A 82 -9.14 2.62 -5.61
N LEU A 83 -8.12 3.40 -5.24
CA LEU A 83 -7.10 2.94 -4.30
C LEU A 83 -7.60 2.86 -2.84
N LEU A 84 -8.50 3.76 -2.41
CA LEU A 84 -9.01 3.76 -1.04
C LEU A 84 -9.83 2.49 -0.71
N PRO A 85 -10.78 2.04 -1.55
CA PRO A 85 -11.43 0.74 -1.36
C PRO A 85 -10.44 -0.43 -1.37
N THR A 86 -9.45 -0.40 -2.28
CA THR A 86 -8.44 -1.45 -2.39
C THR A 86 -7.59 -1.56 -1.12
N ILE A 87 -7.19 -0.43 -0.54
CA ILE A 87 -6.49 -0.39 0.76
C ILE A 87 -7.42 -0.88 1.87
N SER A 88 -8.69 -0.45 1.89
CA SER A 88 -9.66 -0.87 2.89
C SER A 88 -9.84 -2.40 2.94
N LEU A 89 -9.85 -3.07 1.79
CA LEU A 89 -9.90 -4.53 1.71
C LEU A 89 -8.78 -5.22 2.51
N LEU A 90 -7.55 -4.70 2.43
CA LEU A 90 -6.41 -5.25 3.20
C LEU A 90 -6.48 -4.91 4.68
N LEU A 91 -7.15 -3.81 5.03
CA LEU A 91 -7.26 -3.37 6.42
C LEU A 91 -8.43 -4.05 7.15
N ALA A 92 -9.39 -4.64 6.44
CA ALA A 92 -10.64 -5.18 6.99
C ALA A 92 -10.44 -6.10 8.20
N ASN A 93 -9.47 -7.00 8.16
CA ASN A 93 -9.16 -7.96 9.23
C ASN A 93 -7.86 -7.66 10.00
N SER A 94 -7.38 -6.41 9.97
CA SER A 94 -6.14 -5.99 10.64
C SER A 94 -6.13 -6.14 12.18
N GLN A 95 -7.23 -6.60 12.78
CA GLN A 95 -7.36 -6.83 14.22
C GLN A 95 -6.81 -8.18 14.67
N HIS A 96 -6.78 -9.20 13.80
CA HIS A 96 -6.48 -10.58 14.19
C HIS A 96 -4.99 -10.93 14.14
N SER A 97 -4.19 -10.25 13.30
CA SER A 97 -2.75 -10.49 13.24
C SER A 97 -1.99 -9.27 12.68
N PRO A 98 -0.85 -8.87 13.28
CA PRO A 98 0.02 -7.86 12.69
C PRO A 98 0.65 -8.40 11.40
N SER A 99 0.31 -7.79 10.27
CA SER A 99 0.86 -8.15 8.95
C SER A 99 1.74 -7.02 8.39
N PRO A 100 2.92 -7.32 7.82
CA PRO A 100 3.74 -6.31 7.16
C PRO A 100 3.00 -5.62 6.00
N VAL A 101 2.06 -6.31 5.36
CA VAL A 101 1.22 -5.77 4.30
C VAL A 101 0.25 -4.72 4.83
N VAL A 102 -0.34 -4.95 6.01
CA VAL A 102 -1.20 -3.98 6.69
C VAL A 102 -0.40 -2.72 7.02
N ALA A 103 0.78 -2.87 7.63
CA ALA A 103 1.63 -1.75 8.00
C ALA A 103 2.04 -0.91 6.77
N GLN A 104 2.43 -1.56 5.67
CA GLN A 104 2.78 -0.88 4.41
C GLN A 104 1.57 -0.17 3.78
N SER A 105 0.38 -0.78 3.85
CA SER A 105 -0.85 -0.19 3.30
C SER A 105 -1.28 1.05 4.09
N ILE A 106 -1.16 1.02 5.41
CA ILE A 106 -1.36 2.20 6.28
C ILE A 106 -0.37 3.30 5.93
N LYS A 107 0.92 2.97 5.80
CA LYS A 107 1.95 3.95 5.41
C LYS A 107 1.61 4.60 4.07
N GLN A 108 1.15 3.81 3.09
CA GLN A 108 0.78 4.31 1.78
C GLN A 108 -0.47 5.20 1.83
N LEU A 109 -1.46 4.83 2.65
CA LEU A 109 -2.66 5.62 2.88
C LEU A 109 -2.34 7.01 3.45
N LEU A 110 -1.49 7.05 4.49
CA LEU A 110 -1.03 8.31 5.10
C LEU A 110 -0.22 9.15 4.12
N SER A 111 0.59 8.51 3.27
CA SER A 111 1.32 9.19 2.20
C SER A 111 0.38 9.91 1.22
N TYR A 112 -0.69 9.26 0.77
CA TYR A 112 -1.68 9.90 -0.11
C TYR A 112 -2.40 11.08 0.57
N ALA A 113 -2.82 10.91 1.83
CA ALA A 113 -3.44 11.96 2.61
C ALA A 113 -2.52 13.17 2.79
N THR A 114 -1.20 12.94 2.89
CA THR A 114 -0.20 13.99 3.06
C THR A 114 0.12 14.70 1.73
N ILE A 115 0.26 13.96 0.63
CA ILE A 115 0.63 14.52 -0.68
C ILE A 115 -0.51 15.34 -1.29
N SER A 116 -1.77 14.93 -1.10
CA SER A 116 -2.93 15.66 -1.63
C SER A 116 -4.14 15.55 -0.68
N PRO A 117 -4.16 16.34 0.40
CA PRO A 117 -5.22 16.28 1.41
C PRO A 117 -6.62 16.54 0.82
N THR A 118 -6.74 17.48 -0.11
CA THR A 118 -8.01 17.82 -0.79
C THR A 118 -8.55 16.65 -1.59
N ALA A 119 -7.73 16.08 -2.49
CA ALA A 119 -8.12 14.93 -3.30
C ALA A 119 -8.45 13.70 -2.43
N PHE A 120 -7.71 13.51 -1.34
CA PHE A 120 -7.97 12.44 -0.38
C PHE A 120 -9.33 12.62 0.31
N LYS A 121 -9.61 13.81 0.85
CA LYS A 121 -10.89 14.10 1.53
C LYS A 121 -12.07 13.96 0.57
N GLU A 122 -11.93 14.42 -0.66
CA GLU A 122 -12.98 14.31 -1.69
C GLU A 122 -13.21 12.86 -2.13
N ALA A 123 -12.14 12.06 -2.30
CA ALA A 123 -12.30 10.64 -2.63
C ALA A 123 -12.89 9.86 -1.46
N ALA A 124 -12.45 10.13 -0.23
CA ALA A 124 -12.93 9.46 0.97
C ALA A 124 -14.40 9.76 1.26
N SER A 125 -14.89 10.97 0.95
CA SER A 125 -16.31 11.31 1.15
C SER A 125 -17.26 10.56 0.23
N LYS A 126 -16.75 10.04 -0.90
CA LYS A 126 -17.50 9.23 -1.87
C LYS A 126 -17.56 7.75 -1.52
N LEU A 127 -16.81 7.31 -0.50
CA LEU A 127 -16.92 5.94 0.03
C LEU A 127 -18.26 5.76 0.75
N ASP A 128 -18.78 4.55 0.73
CA ASP A 128 -19.87 4.14 1.60
C ASP A 128 -19.46 4.27 3.08
N ALA A 129 -20.46 4.47 3.93
CA ALA A 129 -20.24 4.72 5.36
C ALA A 129 -19.37 3.65 6.06
N PRO A 130 -19.61 2.33 5.90
CA PRO A 130 -18.81 1.33 6.60
C PRO A 130 -17.36 1.29 6.11
N THR A 131 -17.11 1.41 4.80
CA THR A 131 -15.73 1.46 4.27
C THR A 131 -14.99 2.70 4.76
N ARG A 132 -15.66 3.86 4.81
CA ARG A 132 -15.06 5.11 5.32
C ARG A 132 -14.71 5.02 6.80
N GLU A 133 -15.64 4.54 7.63
CA GLU A 133 -15.44 4.41 9.08
C GLU A 133 -14.28 3.47 9.41
N HIS A 134 -14.18 2.36 8.68
CA HIS A 134 -13.10 1.40 8.83
C HIS A 134 -11.73 2.01 8.51
N LEU A 135 -11.65 2.76 7.41
CA LEU A 135 -10.44 3.45 6.98
C LEU A 135 -10.00 4.51 8.00
N GLU A 136 -10.94 5.31 8.49
CA GLU A 136 -10.67 6.33 9.51
C GLU A 136 -10.18 5.71 10.84
N THR A 137 -10.80 4.61 11.26
CA THR A 137 -10.42 3.89 12.47
C THR A 137 -9.00 3.33 12.34
N SER A 138 -8.67 2.78 11.16
CA SER A 138 -7.32 2.30 10.85
C SER A 138 -6.28 3.43 10.89
N ILE A 139 -6.60 4.62 10.36
CA ILE A 139 -5.74 5.81 10.42
C ILE A 139 -5.56 6.28 11.88
N ARG A 140 -6.66 6.45 12.62
CA ARG A 140 -6.62 6.90 14.02
C ARG A 140 -5.75 5.99 14.88
N ARG A 141 -5.89 4.67 14.70
CA ARG A 141 -5.09 3.68 15.42
C ARG A 141 -3.61 3.76 15.07
N ALA A 142 -3.27 4.02 13.81
CA ALA A 142 -1.89 4.16 13.36
C ALA A 142 -1.21 5.45 13.86
N VAL A 143 -1.95 6.57 13.91
CA VAL A 143 -1.43 7.88 14.36
C VAL A 143 -1.42 7.97 15.89
N GLY A 144 -2.37 7.33 16.57
CA GLY A 144 -2.49 7.32 18.04
C GLY A 144 -1.48 6.44 18.78
N GLY A 145 -0.43 5.95 18.11
CA GLY A 145 0.64 5.17 18.76
C GLY A 145 0.23 3.77 19.22
N GLY A 146 -0.82 3.17 18.62
CA GLY A 146 -1.22 1.80 18.93
C GLY A 146 -0.08 0.79 18.68
N PRO A 147 -0.03 -0.35 19.40
CA PRO A 147 1.15 -1.23 19.55
C PRO A 147 1.68 -1.90 18.26
N GLN A 148 1.19 -1.57 17.07
CA GLN A 148 1.64 -2.15 15.81
C GLN A 148 2.94 -1.54 15.27
N THR A 149 3.41 -0.39 15.78
CA THR A 149 4.71 0.19 15.40
C THR A 149 5.87 -0.24 16.31
N ALA A 150 5.63 -1.03 17.35
CA ALA A 150 6.64 -1.41 18.34
C ALA A 150 7.34 -2.77 18.10
N ALA A 151 7.04 -3.50 17.01
CA ALA A 151 7.58 -4.86 16.79
C ALA A 151 8.78 -4.95 15.83
N VAL A 152 9.54 -3.87 15.61
CA VAL A 152 10.79 -3.89 14.80
C VAL A 152 11.99 -3.34 15.58
N GLN A 153 12.03 -3.58 16.89
CA GLN A 153 13.23 -3.43 17.71
C GLN A 153 13.56 -4.70 18.48
N ASN A 154 13.65 -5.82 17.77
CA ASN A 154 14.60 -6.87 18.16
C ASN A 154 15.85 -6.69 17.32
N THR A 155 16.61 -5.64 17.62
CA THR A 155 18.05 -5.63 17.37
C THR A 155 18.63 -6.77 18.21
N VAL A 156 18.82 -7.92 17.56
CA VAL A 156 19.65 -9.01 18.06
C VAL A 156 21.02 -8.41 18.34
N LYS A 157 21.31 -8.19 19.62
CA LYS A 157 22.64 -7.84 20.11
C LYS A 157 23.55 -9.01 19.71
N PRO A 158 24.61 -8.81 18.90
CA PRO A 158 25.55 -9.90 18.64
C PRO A 158 26.27 -10.21 19.96
N GLN A 159 25.85 -11.30 20.61
CA GLN A 159 26.49 -11.82 21.80
C GLN A 159 27.78 -12.51 21.35
N ILE A 160 28.87 -11.74 21.30
CA ILE A 160 30.22 -12.27 21.11
C ILE A 160 30.56 -13.07 22.37
N SER A 161 30.50 -14.41 22.26
CA SER A 161 31.08 -15.30 23.26
C SER A 161 32.60 -15.18 23.20
N LEU A 162 33.19 -14.37 24.08
CA LEU A 162 34.61 -14.44 24.38
C LEU A 162 34.86 -15.73 25.17
N ARG A 163 35.34 -16.77 24.49
CA ARG A 163 36.05 -17.87 25.16
C ARG A 163 37.47 -17.38 25.43
N SER A 164 37.77 -17.07 26.69
CA SER A 164 39.16 -16.94 27.16
C SER A 164 39.74 -18.32 27.46
N PHE A 165 40.95 -18.55 26.95
CA PHE A 165 42.03 -19.27 27.61
C PHE A 165 43.26 -18.36 27.56
#